data_AF-E4YDY8-F1
#
_entry.id   AF-E4YDY8-F1
#
_cell.length_a   1.000
_cell.length_b   1.000
_cell.length_c   1.000
_cell.angle_alpha   90.00
_cell.angle_beta   90.00
_cell.angle_gamma   90.00
#
_symmetry.space_group_name_H-M   'P 1'
#
loop_
_entity.id
_entity.type
_entity.pdbx_description
1 polymer ?
#
loop_
_entity_poly.entity_id
_entity_poly.type
_entity_poly.pdbx_seq_one_letter_code
_entity_poly.pdbx_strand_id
1 'polypeptide(L)'
;MSFQWQFVAAILYVELGITLLLCLRPISSKWWSSLFKSSIAKKVASNGSTVFYMLASILGLFCVDAWREMQKYIDREEQAKAEATVNPDTLNHILMWKFRSQRNLYISGFSLFLWIVIQRLASLLKDKATAKAEASAAKSQAESASRTAELLIDQNKENEEKGTEQLEQELKDKLKEMEKKLASAQKEAREANAELNKKDSEMEAMKAQAKGLAREYDRVCDELQVKDSGDKKSE
;
A
#
# COMPACT_ATOMS: atom_id res chain seq x y z
N MET A 1 -55.72 -4.93 -29.15
CA MET A 1 -55.49 -4.71 -27.70
C MET A 1 -55.79 -3.24 -27.41
N SER A 2 -56.21 -2.86 -26.19
CA SER A 2 -56.32 -1.42 -25.86
C SER A 2 -54.93 -0.79 -25.93
N PHE A 3 -54.84 0.48 -26.30
CA PHE A 3 -53.59 1.24 -26.33
C PHE A 3 -52.85 1.18 -24.98
N GLN A 4 -53.60 1.17 -23.87
CA GLN A 4 -53.07 1.02 -22.51
C GLN A 4 -52.26 -0.27 -22.34
N TRP A 5 -52.79 -1.42 -22.77
CA TRP A 5 -52.12 -2.71 -22.61
C TRP A 5 -50.94 -2.88 -23.58
N GLN A 6 -50.96 -2.20 -24.72
CA GLN A 6 -49.80 -2.14 -25.61
C GLN A 6 -48.66 -1.34 -24.98
N PHE A 7 -48.97 -0.26 -24.27
CA PHE A 7 -47.99 0.52 -23.53
C PHE A 7 -47.34 -0.30 -22.40
N VAL A 8 -48.13 -1.02 -21.60
CA VAL A 8 -47.60 -1.91 -20.55
C VAL A 8 -46.74 -3.03 -21.16
N ALA A 9 -47.16 -3.62 -22.28
CA ALA A 9 -46.36 -4.62 -22.98
C ALA A 9 -45.03 -4.05 -23.52
N ALA A 10 -45.02 -2.81 -24.01
CA ALA A 10 -43.80 -2.14 -24.44
C ALA A 10 -42.82 -1.95 -23.27
N ILE A 11 -43.30 -1.54 -22.09
CA ILE A 11 -42.50 -1.45 -20.87
C ILE A 11 -41.89 -2.82 -20.53
N LEU A 12 -42.70 -3.88 -20.52
CA LEU A 12 -42.24 -5.25 -20.26
C LEU A 12 -41.11 -5.66 -21.22
N TYR A 13 -41.24 -5.40 -22.52
CA TYR A 13 -40.18 -5.76 -23.48
C TYR A 13 -38.89 -4.99 -23.25
N VAL A 14 -38.98 -3.71 -22.87
CA VAL A 14 -37.81 -2.90 -22.50
C VAL A 14 -37.18 -3.46 -21.22
N GLU A 15 -37.96 -3.77 -20.20
CA GLU A 15 -37.49 -4.38 -18.94
C GLU A 15 -36.83 -5.73 -19.18
N LEU A 16 -37.40 -6.57 -20.04
CA LEU A 16 -36.84 -7.85 -20.42
C LEU A 16 -35.50 -7.67 -21.14
N GLY A 17 -35.42 -6.74 -22.08
CA GLY A 17 -34.18 -6.39 -22.78
C GLY A 17 -33.10 -5.89 -21.83
N ILE A 18 -33.45 -5.00 -20.90
CA ILE A 18 -32.54 -4.50 -19.86
C ILE A 18 -32.09 -5.65 -18.96
N THR A 19 -33.00 -6.51 -18.48
CA THR A 19 -32.66 -7.64 -17.60
C THR A 19 -31.72 -8.62 -18.29
N LEU A 20 -32.00 -8.99 -19.55
CA LEU A 20 -31.11 -9.82 -20.35
C LEU A 20 -29.73 -9.16 -20.52
N LEU A 21 -29.71 -7.86 -20.80
CA LEU A 21 -28.48 -7.09 -20.91
C LEU A 21 -27.69 -7.07 -19.59
N LEU A 22 -28.34 -6.91 -18.44
CA LEU A 22 -27.69 -6.96 -17.11
C LEU A 22 -27.21 -8.38 -16.75
N CYS A 23 -27.94 -9.43 -17.14
CA CYS A 23 -27.57 -10.82 -16.89
C CYS A 23 -26.43 -11.32 -17.78
N LEU A 24 -26.30 -10.76 -18.99
CA LEU A 24 -25.23 -11.14 -19.90
C LEU A 24 -23.87 -10.62 -19.42
N ARG A 25 -22.93 -11.56 -19.30
CA ARG A 25 -21.57 -11.35 -18.81
C ARG A 25 -20.64 -10.41 -19.63
N PRO A 26 -20.85 -10.06 -20.92
CA PRO A 26 -19.84 -9.34 -21.68
C PRO A 26 -19.90 -7.80 -21.56
N ILE A 27 -20.81 -7.21 -20.78
CA ILE A 27 -20.86 -5.75 -20.69
C ILE A 27 -19.81 -5.22 -19.71
N SER A 28 -18.66 -4.92 -20.29
CA SER A 28 -17.57 -4.14 -19.69
C SER A 28 -18.11 -2.87 -19.02
N SER A 29 -17.59 -2.56 -17.82
CA SER A 29 -17.87 -1.35 -17.04
C SER A 29 -17.77 -0.05 -17.88
N LYS A 30 -16.97 -0.05 -18.95
CA LYS A 30 -16.83 1.07 -19.88
C LYS A 30 -18.15 1.41 -20.60
N TRP A 31 -18.93 0.41 -21.01
CA TRP A 31 -20.19 0.63 -21.74
C TRP A 31 -21.29 1.21 -20.84
N TRP A 32 -21.43 0.68 -19.62
CA TRP A 32 -22.29 1.25 -18.58
C TRP A 32 -21.90 2.68 -18.24
N SER A 33 -20.60 2.98 -18.07
CA SER A 33 -20.16 4.36 -17.78
C SER A 33 -20.46 5.33 -18.92
N SER A 34 -20.55 4.86 -20.17
CA SER A 34 -20.95 5.67 -21.32
C SER A 34 -22.46 5.95 -21.31
N LEU A 35 -23.29 4.94 -21.02
CA LEU A 35 -24.74 5.14 -20.86
C LEU A 35 -25.07 6.02 -19.64
N PHE A 36 -24.35 5.84 -18.52
CA PHE A 36 -24.51 6.62 -17.29
C PHE A 36 -23.94 8.04 -17.39
N LYS A 37 -23.06 8.33 -18.36
CA LYS A 37 -22.60 9.70 -18.65
C LYS A 37 -23.65 10.56 -19.35
N SER A 38 -24.70 9.95 -19.92
CA SER A 38 -25.78 10.70 -20.55
C SER A 38 -26.54 11.58 -19.54
N SER A 39 -26.96 12.78 -19.96
CA SER A 39 -27.69 13.72 -19.11
C SER A 39 -29.00 13.15 -18.55
N ILE A 40 -29.58 12.18 -19.26
CA ILE A 40 -30.78 11.44 -18.85
C ILE A 40 -30.45 10.52 -17.68
N ALA A 41 -29.35 9.77 -17.77
CA ALA A 41 -28.93 8.87 -16.71
C ALA A 41 -28.53 9.59 -15.42
N LYS A 42 -27.98 10.82 -15.52
CA LYS A 42 -27.70 11.65 -14.33
C LYS A 42 -28.99 12.10 -13.61
N LYS A 43 -30.02 12.50 -14.36
CA LYS A 43 -31.34 12.86 -13.80
C LYS A 43 -32.03 11.65 -13.18
N VAL A 44 -31.96 10.49 -13.84
CA VAL A 44 -32.50 9.22 -13.32
C VAL A 44 -31.72 8.73 -12.10
N ALA A 45 -30.40 8.93 -12.05
CA ALA A 45 -29.58 8.54 -10.91
C ALA A 45 -29.84 9.40 -9.67
N SER A 46 -30.05 10.71 -9.84
CA SER A 46 -30.34 11.65 -8.74
C SER A 46 -31.64 11.30 -8.00
N ASN A 47 -32.69 10.93 -8.74
CA ASN A 47 -34.03 10.66 -8.18
C ASN A 47 -34.40 9.17 -8.29
N GLY A 48 -33.41 8.28 -8.33
CA GLY A 48 -33.62 6.88 -8.70
C GLY A 48 -34.61 6.13 -7.80
N SER A 49 -34.58 6.40 -6.50
CA SER A 49 -35.54 5.81 -5.55
C SER A 49 -36.96 6.34 -5.75
N THR A 50 -37.13 7.64 -5.97
CA THR A 50 -38.44 8.27 -6.18
C THR A 50 -39.07 7.83 -7.51
N VAL A 51 -38.30 7.81 -8.59
CA VAL A 51 -38.75 7.31 -9.90
C VAL A 51 -39.10 5.82 -9.81
N PHE A 52 -38.34 5.04 -9.05
CA PHE A 52 -38.62 3.64 -8.78
C PHE A 52 -39.99 3.43 -8.13
N TYR A 53 -40.27 4.10 -7.01
CA TYR A 53 -41.55 3.94 -6.33
C TYR A 53 -42.72 4.45 -7.17
N MET A 54 -42.57 5.57 -7.86
CA MET A 54 -43.61 6.12 -8.72
C MET A 54 -43.98 5.15 -9.86
N LEU A 55 -42.98 4.62 -10.56
CA LEU A 55 -43.21 3.71 -11.70
C LEU A 55 -43.73 2.34 -11.23
N ALA A 56 -43.22 1.83 -10.09
CA ALA A 56 -43.74 0.63 -9.45
C ALA A 56 -45.20 0.80 -8.98
N SER A 57 -45.56 1.96 -8.44
CA SER A 57 -46.94 2.26 -8.06
C SER A 57 -47.87 2.31 -9.26
N ILE A 58 -47.45 2.93 -10.38
CA ILE A 58 -48.24 2.96 -11.62
C ILE A 58 -48.47 1.55 -12.16
N LEU A 59 -47.41 0.74 -12.28
CA LEU A 59 -47.52 -0.66 -12.69
C LEU A 59 -48.37 -1.48 -11.71
N GLY A 60 -48.27 -1.17 -10.41
CA GLY A 60 -49.09 -1.73 -9.35
C GLY A 60 -50.58 -1.47 -9.56
N LEU A 61 -50.95 -0.23 -9.87
CA LEU A 61 -52.33 0.15 -10.19
C LEU A 61 -52.85 -0.58 -11.43
N PHE A 62 -52.04 -0.70 -12.50
CA PHE A 62 -52.42 -1.48 -13.68
C PHE A 62 -52.60 -2.97 -13.39
N CYS A 63 -51.77 -3.53 -12.51
CA CYS A 63 -51.90 -4.92 -12.10
C CYS A 63 -53.16 -5.17 -11.27
N VAL A 64 -53.48 -4.25 -10.35
CA VAL A 64 -54.74 -4.30 -9.57
C VAL A 64 -55.95 -4.11 -10.48
N ASP A 65 -55.87 -3.23 -11.48
CA ASP A 65 -56.93 -3.03 -12.47
C ASP A 65 -57.14 -4.31 -13.31
N ALA A 66 -56.06 -4.92 -13.81
CA ALA A 66 -56.11 -6.20 -14.53
C ALA A 66 -56.68 -7.33 -13.65
N TRP A 67 -56.30 -7.36 -12.36
CA TRP A 67 -56.80 -8.34 -11.40
C TRP A 67 -58.31 -8.17 -11.17
N ARG A 68 -58.75 -6.93 -10.93
CA ARG A 68 -60.15 -6.60 -10.72
C ARG A 68 -60.98 -6.91 -11.97
N GLU A 69 -60.46 -6.59 -13.15
CA GLU A 69 -61.10 -6.90 -14.43
C GLU A 69 -61.20 -8.42 -14.64
N MET A 70 -60.15 -9.18 -14.30
CA MET A 70 -60.18 -10.65 -14.36
C MET A 70 -61.24 -11.24 -13.43
N GLN A 71 -61.29 -10.82 -12.16
CA GLN A 71 -62.29 -11.30 -11.20
C GLN A 71 -63.71 -10.99 -11.67
N LYS A 72 -63.96 -9.78 -12.17
CA LYS A 72 -65.26 -9.39 -12.74
C LYS A 72 -65.73 -10.32 -13.86
N TYR A 73 -64.84 -10.78 -14.73
CA TYR A 73 -65.22 -11.70 -15.81
C TYR A 73 -65.31 -13.16 -15.36
N ILE A 74 -64.63 -13.54 -14.28
CA ILE A 74 -64.82 -14.84 -13.62
C ILE A 74 -66.23 -14.91 -13.02
N ASP A 75 -66.64 -13.90 -12.25
CA ASP A 75 -67.97 -13.85 -11.64
C ASP A 75 -69.09 -13.85 -12.70
N ARG A 76 -68.89 -13.12 -13.81
CA ARG A 76 -69.83 -13.09 -14.94
C ARG A 76 -69.93 -14.43 -15.68
N GLU A 77 -68.83 -15.18 -15.77
CA GLU A 77 -68.83 -16.52 -16.34
C GLU A 77 -69.63 -17.48 -15.46
N GLU A 78 -69.47 -17.39 -14.14
CA GLU A 78 -70.19 -18.24 -13.17
C GLU A 78 -71.70 -17.96 -13.19
N GLN A 79 -72.10 -16.69 -13.19
CA GLN A 79 -73.49 -16.27 -13.32
C GLN A 79 -74.11 -16.75 -14.64
N ALA A 80 -73.39 -16.59 -15.76
CA ALA A 80 -73.86 -17.02 -17.07
C ALA A 80 -73.99 -18.55 -17.20
N LYS A 81 -73.21 -19.33 -16.44
CA LYS A 81 -73.34 -20.80 -16.39
C LYS A 81 -74.47 -21.26 -15.47
N ALA A 82 -74.78 -20.50 -14.41
CA ALA A 82 -75.88 -20.79 -13.51
C ALA A 82 -77.25 -20.53 -14.18
N GLU A 83 -77.32 -19.54 -15.06
CA GLU A 83 -78.48 -19.29 -15.91
C GLU A 83 -78.50 -20.26 -17.11
N ALA A 84 -79.24 -21.37 -17.00
CA ALA A 84 -79.31 -22.45 -17.99
C ALA A 84 -79.83 -22.04 -19.40
N THR A 85 -80.22 -20.77 -19.60
CA THR A 85 -80.81 -20.21 -20.82
C THR A 85 -79.89 -19.22 -21.55
N VAL A 86 -78.64 -19.04 -21.11
CA VAL A 86 -77.73 -18.11 -21.76
C VAL A 86 -77.31 -18.62 -23.14
N ASN A 87 -77.48 -17.77 -24.16
CA ASN A 87 -77.04 -18.07 -25.52
C ASN A 87 -75.55 -18.45 -25.53
N PRO A 88 -75.16 -19.55 -26.21
CA PRO A 88 -73.77 -20.03 -26.24
C PRO A 88 -72.80 -18.96 -26.77
N ASP A 89 -73.24 -18.08 -27.67
CA ASP A 89 -72.44 -16.95 -28.17
C ASP A 89 -72.09 -15.94 -27.07
N THR A 90 -73.01 -15.64 -26.15
CA THR A 90 -72.78 -14.73 -25.03
C THR A 90 -71.75 -15.29 -24.06
N LEU A 91 -71.81 -16.59 -23.79
CA LEU A 91 -70.82 -17.28 -22.96
C LEU A 91 -69.43 -17.24 -23.61
N ASN A 92 -69.36 -17.49 -24.91
CA ASN A 92 -68.11 -17.38 -25.68
C ASN A 92 -67.50 -15.97 -25.62
N HIS A 93 -68.32 -14.92 -25.66
CA HIS A 93 -67.86 -13.54 -25.49
C HIS A 93 -67.29 -13.26 -24.10
N ILE A 94 -67.92 -13.76 -23.03
CA ILE A 94 -67.44 -13.60 -21.65
C ILE A 94 -66.11 -14.33 -21.47
N LEU A 95 -66.01 -15.57 -21.95
CA LEU A 95 -64.77 -16.35 -21.93
C LEU A 95 -63.65 -15.62 -22.67
N MET A 96 -63.93 -15.03 -23.83
CA MET A 96 -62.95 -14.26 -24.59
C MET A 96 -62.41 -13.05 -23.79
N TRP A 97 -63.28 -12.33 -23.07
CA TRP A 97 -62.84 -11.22 -22.20
C TRP A 97 -62.02 -11.70 -21.00
N LYS A 98 -62.39 -12.83 -20.39
CA LYS A 98 -61.60 -13.47 -19.33
C LYS A 98 -60.19 -13.83 -19.78
N PHE A 99 -60.04 -14.46 -20.96
CA PHE A 99 -58.71 -14.77 -21.51
C PHE A 99 -57.89 -13.51 -21.78
N ARG A 100 -58.55 -12.44 -22.21
CA ARG A 100 -57.90 -11.16 -22.44
C ARG A 100 -57.38 -10.54 -21.14
N SER A 101 -58.18 -10.51 -20.08
CA SER A 101 -57.78 -9.98 -18.78
C SER A 101 -56.71 -10.84 -18.10
N GLN A 102 -56.78 -12.17 -18.23
CA GLN A 102 -55.74 -13.08 -17.72
C GLN A 102 -54.36 -12.77 -18.32
N ARG A 103 -54.28 -12.62 -19.65
CA ARG A 103 -53.02 -12.23 -20.32
C ARG A 103 -52.54 -10.86 -19.85
N ASN A 104 -53.44 -9.89 -19.72
CA ASN A 104 -53.07 -8.55 -19.27
C ASN A 104 -52.50 -8.58 -17.85
N LEU A 105 -53.08 -9.38 -16.96
CA LEU A 105 -52.59 -9.60 -15.60
C LEU A 105 -51.18 -10.22 -15.60
N TYR A 106 -50.92 -11.21 -16.45
CA TYR A 106 -49.57 -11.78 -16.57
C TYR A 106 -48.57 -10.73 -17.06
N ILE A 107 -48.92 -9.92 -18.08
CA ILE A 107 -48.02 -8.87 -18.60
C ILE A 107 -47.70 -7.85 -17.49
N SER A 108 -48.70 -7.31 -16.80
CA SER A 108 -48.48 -6.33 -15.72
C SER A 108 -47.75 -6.95 -14.51
N GLY A 109 -48.04 -8.20 -14.18
CA GLY A 109 -47.41 -8.93 -13.09
C GLY A 109 -45.94 -9.23 -13.37
N PHE A 110 -45.61 -9.71 -14.57
CA PHE A 110 -44.23 -9.93 -14.98
C PHE A 110 -43.44 -8.62 -15.07
N SER A 111 -44.07 -7.53 -15.52
CA SER A 111 -43.41 -6.22 -15.56
C SER A 111 -43.04 -5.73 -14.16
N LEU A 112 -43.97 -5.82 -13.19
CA LEU A 112 -43.67 -5.52 -11.78
C LEU A 112 -42.53 -6.37 -11.22
N PHE A 113 -42.55 -7.67 -11.50
CA PHE A 113 -41.51 -8.58 -11.05
C PHE A 113 -40.15 -8.21 -11.65
N LEU A 114 -40.07 -7.99 -12.97
CA LEU A 114 -38.84 -7.61 -13.65
C LEU A 114 -38.34 -6.25 -13.16
N TRP A 115 -39.21 -5.30 -12.88
CA TRP A 115 -38.82 -4.00 -12.32
C TRP A 115 -38.09 -4.15 -10.97
N ILE A 116 -38.59 -5.01 -10.08
CA ILE A 116 -37.92 -5.34 -8.79
C ILE A 116 -36.58 -6.02 -9.04
N VAL A 117 -36.52 -6.98 -9.97
CA VAL A 117 -35.28 -7.69 -10.34
C VAL A 117 -34.23 -6.72 -10.87
N ILE A 118 -34.59 -5.82 -11.80
CA ILE A 118 -33.69 -4.81 -12.35
C ILE A 118 -33.13 -3.93 -11.25
N GLN A 119 -33.96 -3.47 -10.32
CA GLN A 119 -33.51 -2.64 -9.20
C GLN A 119 -32.52 -3.39 -8.32
N ARG A 120 -32.81 -4.65 -7.99
CA ARG A 120 -31.90 -5.48 -7.20
C ARG A 120 -30.56 -5.70 -7.91
N LEU A 121 -30.60 -6.01 -9.22
CA LEU A 121 -29.40 -6.21 -10.03
C LEU A 121 -28.58 -4.92 -10.18
N ALA A 122 -29.24 -3.78 -10.39
CA ALA A 122 -28.58 -2.48 -10.51
C ALA A 122 -27.87 -2.08 -9.21
N SER A 123 -28.49 -2.29 -8.04
CA SER A 123 -27.84 -2.04 -6.75
C SER A 123 -26.64 -2.96 -6.53
N LEU A 124 -26.80 -4.27 -6.76
CA LEU A 124 -25.70 -5.23 -6.64
C LEU A 124 -24.55 -4.93 -7.61
N LEU A 125 -24.84 -4.40 -8.81
CA LEU A 125 -23.81 -4.00 -9.76
C LEU A 125 -23.05 -2.76 -9.30
N LYS A 126 -23.73 -1.79 -8.68
CA LYS A 126 -23.09 -0.62 -8.05
C LYS A 126 -22.16 -1.06 -6.93
N ASP A 127 -22.63 -1.91 -6.02
CA ASP A 127 -21.84 -2.43 -4.89
C ASP A 127 -20.61 -3.21 -5.38
N LYS A 128 -20.76 -4.02 -6.44
CA LYS A 128 -19.63 -4.72 -7.08
C LYS A 128 -18.65 -3.76 -7.75
N ALA A 129 -19.13 -2.68 -8.36
CA ALA A 129 -18.29 -1.70 -9.02
C ALA A 129 -17.47 -0.88 -8.01
N THR A 130 -18.08 -0.44 -6.90
CA THR A 130 -17.38 0.27 -5.81
C THR A 130 -16.37 -0.64 -5.13
N ALA A 131 -16.76 -1.86 -4.76
CA ALA A 131 -15.85 -2.83 -4.17
C ALA A 131 -14.66 -3.17 -5.08
N LYS A 132 -14.87 -3.26 -6.40
CA LYS A 132 -13.78 -3.46 -7.37
C LYS A 132 -12.87 -2.23 -7.48
N ALA A 133 -13.41 -1.02 -7.44
CA ALA A 133 -12.64 0.21 -7.47
C ALA A 133 -11.79 0.36 -6.20
N GLU A 134 -12.37 0.07 -5.03
CA GLU A 134 -11.69 0.06 -3.73
C GLU A 134 -10.59 -0.99 -3.69
N ALA A 135 -10.85 -2.22 -4.14
CA ALA A 135 -9.83 -3.27 -4.23
C ALA A 135 -8.67 -2.88 -5.18
N SER A 136 -8.97 -2.23 -6.31
CA SER A 136 -7.94 -1.73 -7.22
C SER A 136 -7.12 -0.59 -6.61
N ALA A 137 -7.76 0.32 -5.87
CA ALA A 137 -7.08 1.42 -5.18
C ALA A 137 -6.20 0.90 -4.04
N ALA A 138 -6.72 -0.01 -3.21
CA ALA A 138 -5.98 -0.67 -2.14
C ALA A 138 -4.77 -1.44 -2.68
N LYS A 139 -4.93 -2.15 -3.82
CA LYS A 139 -3.81 -2.83 -4.48
C LYS A 139 -2.74 -1.82 -4.94
N SER A 140 -3.13 -0.73 -5.59
CA SER A 140 -2.20 0.32 -6.02
C SER A 140 -1.48 0.98 -4.83
N GLN A 141 -2.17 1.15 -3.70
CA GLN A 141 -1.59 1.69 -2.48
C GLN A 141 -0.59 0.72 -1.85
N ALA A 142 -0.92 -0.58 -1.81
CA ALA A 142 -0.01 -1.61 -1.33
C ALA A 142 1.25 -1.71 -2.20
N GLU A 143 1.10 -1.73 -3.54
CA GLU A 143 2.25 -1.71 -4.47
C GLU A 143 3.13 -0.45 -4.28
N SER A 144 2.51 0.71 -4.04
CA SER A 144 3.26 1.95 -3.79
C SER A 144 4.00 1.90 -2.45
N ALA A 145 3.35 1.41 -1.39
CA ALA A 145 3.97 1.25 -0.07
C ALA A 145 5.11 0.21 -0.10
N SER A 146 4.93 -0.90 -0.81
CA SER A 146 5.98 -1.90 -1.01
C SER A 146 7.19 -1.33 -1.76
N ARG A 147 6.97 -0.55 -2.84
CA ARG A 147 8.07 0.13 -3.54
C ARG A 147 8.80 1.12 -2.63
N THR A 148 8.07 1.92 -1.85
CA THR A 148 8.70 2.85 -0.90
C THR A 148 9.50 2.10 0.17
N ALA A 149 8.99 0.99 0.69
CA ALA A 149 9.70 0.15 1.64
C ALA A 149 10.98 -0.45 1.03
N GLU A 150 10.92 -0.93 -0.21
CA GLU A 150 12.06 -1.46 -0.95
C GLU A 150 13.14 -0.38 -1.15
N LEU A 151 12.73 0.84 -1.56
CA LEU A 151 13.64 1.98 -1.69
C LEU A 151 14.29 2.38 -0.37
N LEU A 152 13.55 2.34 0.75
CA LEU A 152 14.10 2.63 2.08
C LEU A 152 15.10 1.55 2.54
N ILE A 153 14.84 0.29 2.22
CA ILE A 153 15.77 -0.82 2.52
C ILE A 153 17.07 -0.64 1.72
N ASP A 154 16.98 -0.31 0.43
CA ASP A 154 18.16 -0.11 -0.41
C ASP A 154 18.94 1.15 0.00
N GLN A 155 18.26 2.24 0.35
CA GLN A 155 18.90 3.43 0.91
C GLN A 155 19.62 3.15 2.23
N ASN A 156 19.03 2.34 3.11
CA ASN A 156 19.69 1.96 4.36
C ASN A 156 20.93 1.10 4.10
N LYS A 157 20.87 0.14 3.17
CA LYS A 157 22.04 -0.64 2.77
C LYS A 157 23.15 0.24 2.20
N GLU A 158 22.83 1.15 1.29
CA GLU A 158 23.82 2.10 0.75
C GLU A 158 24.43 2.98 1.84
N ASN A 159 23.65 3.40 2.84
CA ASN A 159 24.14 4.20 3.96
C ASN A 159 25.02 3.38 4.91
N GLU A 160 24.69 2.10 5.16
CA GLU A 160 25.53 1.17 5.93
C GLU A 160 26.86 0.89 5.23
N GLU A 161 26.86 0.69 3.91
CA GLU A 161 28.07 0.53 3.10
C GLU A 161 28.94 1.80 3.12
N LYS A 162 28.36 2.98 2.86
CA LYS A 162 29.11 4.25 2.94
C LYS A 162 29.65 4.54 4.34
N GLY A 163 28.89 4.21 5.39
CA GLY A 163 29.32 4.39 6.78
C GLY A 163 30.48 3.48 7.17
N THR A 164 30.46 2.22 6.71
CA THR A 164 31.54 1.26 6.97
C THR A 164 32.81 1.62 6.19
N GLU A 165 32.70 2.04 4.94
CA GLU A 165 33.84 2.54 4.14
C GLU A 165 34.50 3.76 4.77
N GLN A 166 33.71 4.74 5.23
CA GLN A 166 34.24 5.93 5.92
C GLN A 166 34.96 5.56 7.21
N LEU A 167 34.40 4.66 8.02
CA LEU A 167 35.00 4.21 9.26
C LEU A 167 36.32 3.46 9.00
N GLU A 168 36.38 2.62 7.95
CA GLU A 168 37.60 1.89 7.57
C GLU A 168 38.71 2.84 7.09
N GLN A 169 38.35 3.88 6.33
CA GLN A 169 39.27 4.91 5.88
C GLN A 169 39.87 5.68 7.07
N GLU A 170 39.03 6.10 8.01
CA GLU A 170 39.46 6.84 9.21
C GLU A 170 40.35 5.99 10.12
N LEU A 171 40.08 4.67 10.20
CA LEU A 171 40.92 3.73 10.93
C LEU A 171 42.29 3.56 10.28
N LYS A 172 42.36 3.47 8.94
CA LYS A 172 43.63 3.38 8.19
C LYS A 172 44.48 4.63 8.37
N ASP A 173 43.88 5.81 8.36
CA ASP A 173 44.61 7.06 8.56
C ASP A 173 45.16 7.18 9.99
N LYS A 174 44.38 6.79 11.01
CA LYS A 174 44.85 6.71 12.40
C LYS A 174 45.98 5.70 12.58
N LEU A 175 45.90 4.55 11.91
CA LEU A 175 46.97 3.54 11.93
C LEU A 175 48.27 4.09 11.33
N LYS A 176 48.20 4.74 10.16
CA LYS A 176 49.38 5.39 9.55
C LYS A 176 49.99 6.47 10.44
N GLU A 177 49.16 7.28 11.10
CA GLU A 177 49.64 8.30 12.03
C GLU A 177 50.35 7.66 13.24
N MET A 178 49.76 6.60 13.81
CA MET A 178 50.35 5.85 14.92
C MET A 178 51.66 5.17 14.52
N GLU A 179 51.74 4.54 13.35
CA GLU A 179 52.97 3.96 12.82
C GLU A 179 54.07 5.02 12.67
N LYS A 180 53.72 6.20 12.16
CA LYS A 180 54.68 7.31 12.02
C LYS A 180 55.19 7.81 13.37
N LYS A 181 54.31 7.95 14.37
CA LYS A 181 54.68 8.31 15.74
C LYS A 181 55.54 7.25 16.42
N LEU A 182 55.24 5.98 16.18
CA LEU A 182 56.01 4.86 16.73
C LEU A 182 57.39 4.81 16.08
N ALA A 183 57.49 5.03 14.77
CA ALA A 183 58.77 5.13 14.07
C ALA A 183 59.62 6.31 14.56
N SER A 184 59.03 7.49 14.79
CA SER A 184 59.77 8.64 15.34
C SER A 184 60.21 8.39 16.78
N ALA A 185 59.33 7.88 17.63
CA ALA A 185 59.67 7.53 19.02
C ALA A 185 60.73 6.44 19.10
N GLN A 186 60.68 5.45 18.21
CA GLN A 186 61.70 4.39 18.13
C GLN A 186 63.04 4.95 17.64
N LYS A 187 63.03 5.94 16.74
CA LYS A 187 64.24 6.64 16.30
C LYS A 187 64.85 7.46 17.44
N GLU A 188 64.05 8.23 18.16
CA GLU A 188 64.47 9.00 19.35
C GLU A 188 65.02 8.07 20.44
N ALA A 189 64.37 6.93 20.70
CA ALA A 189 64.85 5.94 21.66
C ALA A 189 66.20 5.31 21.23
N ARG A 190 66.44 5.14 19.92
CA ARG A 190 67.74 4.67 19.40
C ARG A 190 68.82 5.73 19.55
N GLU A 191 68.50 6.98 19.26
CA GLU A 191 69.44 8.11 19.40
C GLU A 191 69.80 8.33 20.88
N ALA A 192 68.82 8.32 21.78
CA ALA A 192 69.03 8.44 23.22
C ALA A 192 69.87 7.26 23.79
N ASN A 193 69.62 6.03 23.36
CA ASN A 193 70.44 4.87 23.75
C ASN A 193 71.88 4.98 23.23
N ALA A 194 72.08 5.48 22.01
CA ALA A 194 73.41 5.70 21.45
C ALA A 194 74.17 6.79 22.22
N GLU A 195 73.48 7.85 22.64
CA GLU A 195 74.06 8.92 23.46
C GLU A 195 74.40 8.44 24.88
N LEU A 196 73.52 7.66 25.52
CA LEU A 196 73.79 7.03 26.82
C LEU A 196 75.04 6.15 26.76
N ASN A 197 75.17 5.28 25.75
CA ASN A 197 76.36 4.44 25.60
C ASN A 197 77.66 5.26 25.44
N LYS A 198 77.61 6.41 24.73
CA LYS A 198 78.75 7.32 24.65
C LYS A 198 79.07 7.93 26.01
N LYS A 199 78.07 8.44 26.72
CA LYS A 199 78.22 9.03 28.06
C LYS A 199 78.79 8.02 29.06
N ASP A 200 78.33 6.77 29.03
CA ASP A 200 78.88 5.71 29.88
C ASP A 200 80.34 5.42 29.55
N SER A 201 80.72 5.39 28.26
CA SER A 201 82.11 5.21 27.85
C SER A 201 83.02 6.37 28.29
N GLU A 202 82.53 7.62 28.18
CA GLU A 202 83.23 8.82 28.64
C GLU A 202 83.38 8.84 30.16
N MET A 203 82.34 8.39 30.88
CA MET A 203 82.36 8.29 32.33
C MET A 203 83.37 7.27 32.82
N GLU A 204 83.44 6.09 32.19
CA GLU A 204 84.44 5.07 32.51
C GLU A 204 85.86 5.56 32.18
N ALA A 205 86.04 6.26 31.05
CA ALA A 205 87.31 6.90 30.70
C ALA A 205 87.72 7.97 31.74
N MET A 206 86.79 8.83 32.17
CA MET A 206 87.05 9.83 33.22
C MET A 206 87.38 9.18 34.57
N LYS A 207 86.68 8.11 34.96
CA LYS A 207 87.02 7.34 36.17
C LYS A 207 88.44 6.78 36.08
N ALA A 208 88.84 6.25 34.93
CA ALA A 208 90.19 5.74 34.71
C ALA A 208 91.25 6.86 34.79
N GLN A 209 90.98 8.02 34.19
CA GLN A 209 91.85 9.19 34.27
C GLN A 209 91.97 9.73 35.70
N ALA A 210 90.86 9.85 36.44
CA ALA A 210 90.85 10.29 37.83
C ALA A 210 91.64 9.33 38.74
N LYS A 211 91.50 8.01 38.53
CA LYS A 211 92.34 7.01 39.23
C LYS A 211 93.82 7.14 38.87
N GLY A 212 94.13 7.44 37.61
CA GLY A 212 95.50 7.71 37.17
C GLY A 212 96.09 8.96 37.83
N LEU A 213 95.34 10.06 37.86
CA LEU A 213 95.75 11.31 38.50
C LEU A 213 95.94 11.15 40.01
N ALA A 214 95.06 10.42 40.69
CA ALA A 214 95.21 10.12 42.12
C ALA A 214 96.53 9.38 42.42
N ARG A 215 96.90 8.40 41.58
CA ARG A 215 98.18 7.69 41.70
C ARG A 215 99.39 8.61 41.53
N GLU A 216 99.36 9.52 40.56
CA GLU A 216 100.43 10.49 40.36
C GLU A 216 100.48 11.52 41.50
N TYR A 217 99.33 11.92 42.04
CA TYR A 217 99.26 12.79 43.22
C TYR A 217 99.89 12.13 44.45
N ASP A 218 99.53 10.87 44.74
CA ASP A 218 100.14 10.09 45.84
C ASP A 218 101.65 9.98 45.66
N ARG A 219 102.12 9.68 44.44
CA ARG A 219 103.54 9.63 44.11
C ARG A 219 104.25 10.97 44.33
N VAL A 220 103.67 12.09 43.93
CA VAL A 220 104.26 13.43 44.14
C VAL A 220 104.29 13.78 45.63
N CYS A 221 103.26 13.42 46.40
CA CYS A 221 103.26 13.56 47.85
C CYS A 221 104.40 12.77 48.51
N ASP A 222 104.64 11.53 48.06
CA ASP A 222 105.77 10.71 48.52
C ASP A 222 107.12 11.36 48.15
N GLU A 223 107.27 11.87 46.93
CA GLU A 223 108.49 12.57 46.48
C GLU A 223 108.76 13.88 47.26
N LEU A 224 107.71 14.60 47.69
CA LEU A 224 107.84 15.82 48.50
C LEU A 224 108.17 15.51 49.98
N GLN A 225 107.65 14.42 50.55
CA GLN A 225 108.03 13.97 51.90
C GLN A 225 109.53 13.62 52.00
N VAL A 226 110.11 13.08 50.93
CA VAL A 226 111.55 12.79 50.85
C VAL A 226 112.40 14.06 50.78
N LYS A 227 111.86 15.18 50.27
CA LYS A 227 112.55 16.48 50.26
C LYS A 227 112.45 17.26 51.59
N ASP A 228 111.32 17.20 52.29
CA ASP A 228 111.09 17.95 53.54
C ASP A 228 111.80 17.32 54.77
N SER A 229 112.17 16.04 54.68
CA SER A 229 112.96 15.33 55.70
C SER A 229 114.47 15.62 55.63
N GLY A 230 114.92 16.46 54.69
CA GLY A 230 116.33 16.82 54.48
C GLY A 230 116.84 18.09 55.18
N ASP A 231 115.98 18.97 55.68
CA ASP A 231 116.36 20.38 55.97
C ASP A 231 116.22 20.84 57.44
N LYS A 232 116.23 19.91 58.41
CA LYS A 232 116.36 20.23 59.85
C LYS A 232 117.61 19.59 60.47
N LYS A 233 118.79 20.03 60.03
CA LYS A 233 120.05 19.82 60.78
C LYS A 233 121.17 20.80 60.40
N SER A 234 121.01 22.08 60.73
CA SER A 234 122.15 22.97 60.99
C SER A 234 121.68 24.25 61.69
N GLU A 235 122.41 24.58 62.77
CA GLU A 235 122.28 25.69 63.74
C GLU A 235 121.30 25.49 64.91
#